data_AF-A0A5V6VW81-F1
#
_entry.id   AF-A0A5V6VW81-F1
#
_cell.length_a   1.000
_cell.length_b   1.000
_cell.length_c   1.000
_cell.angle_alpha   90.00
_cell.angle_beta   90.00
_cell.angle_gamma   90.00
#
_symmetry.space_group_name_H-M   'P 1'
#
loop_
_entity.id
_entity.type
_entity.pdbx_description
1 polymer ?
#
loop_
_entity_poly.entity_id
_entity_poly.type
_entity_poly.pdbx_seq_one_letter_code
_entity_poly.pdbx_strand_id
1 'polypeptide(L)'
;MAKPEIATERTRLSIPFDDRQRAIRAAGKLADGSNALDYVKEEKVWYAQPGANLSRLKEWIFDPNKVIEEPPLDIQAIEDEFTAWLEERGAIIKDPIEFDGQKHYVDTVDGKAGSRKGVYAAFLDGRPAGWYRDYKNGGEIQKWVSTGAAPNPEQMAMLRADAAARREQRAAAQADKFDQTANRLMEEYNRLPDATGDLAYLKNKQVIAANGLKADERGNVVIPLFNADGEFRTLERIWSDGSKHLEKDGQAWGSFFVVGGQLKDGDNLLYAEGYATAASISEAINQPVIMTVNAGNMVEVAGRLKDTFPNSTHYFLADNDIYKDENVGLEKATEAAELTAGHVLVPAFSNPKEGLTDYNDLHVSEGLEQVRLQVEGAINQMNRVDTMPTDNPNITDVNHSSTDSAAVAAPEKAAPVASAPAAAEPEETAPVASAPAA
;
A
#
# COMPACT_ATOMS: atom_id res chain seq x y z
N MET A 1 1.15 20.29 -50.04
CA MET A 1 1.76 19.85 -48.76
C MET A 1 0.77 18.91 -48.10
N ALA A 2 1.20 17.74 -47.64
CA ALA A 2 0.31 16.85 -46.90
C ALA A 2 -0.20 17.57 -45.64
N LYS A 3 -1.50 17.39 -45.34
CA LYS A 3 -2.10 17.94 -44.11
C LYS A 3 -1.33 17.36 -42.91
N PRO A 4 -0.93 18.18 -41.91
CA PRO A 4 -0.24 17.66 -40.75
C PRO A 4 -1.12 16.66 -40.01
N GLU A 5 -0.54 15.51 -39.70
CA GLU A 5 -1.16 14.50 -38.86
C GLU A 5 -1.07 14.95 -37.40
N ILE A 6 -2.22 15.09 -36.75
CA ILE A 6 -2.34 15.59 -35.38
C ILE A 6 -2.79 14.44 -34.49
N ALA A 7 -2.13 14.28 -33.35
CA ALA A 7 -2.49 13.30 -32.34
C ALA A 7 -3.90 13.58 -31.81
N THR A 8 -4.82 12.63 -31.93
CA THR A 8 -6.16 12.71 -31.31
C THR A 8 -6.16 12.22 -29.87
N GLU A 9 -5.20 11.37 -29.54
CA GLU A 9 -4.99 10.77 -28.22
C GLU A 9 -3.50 10.79 -27.86
N ARG A 10 -3.20 10.42 -26.61
CA ARG A 10 -1.84 10.32 -26.14
C ARG A 10 -1.09 9.25 -26.94
N THR A 11 -0.06 9.64 -27.68
CA THR A 11 0.70 8.72 -28.57
C THR A 11 2.05 8.39 -27.96
N ARG A 12 2.36 7.10 -27.79
CA ARG A 12 3.61 6.62 -27.21
C ARG A 12 4.81 6.87 -28.14
N LEU A 13 5.92 7.34 -27.57
CA LEU A 13 7.15 7.62 -28.31
C LEU A 13 8.34 6.84 -27.74
N SER A 14 9.19 6.35 -28.64
CA SER A 14 10.52 5.82 -28.35
C SER A 14 11.55 6.91 -28.65
N ILE A 15 11.79 7.80 -27.68
CA ILE A 15 12.79 8.87 -27.80
C ILE A 15 14.08 8.44 -27.09
N PRO A 16 15.18 8.20 -27.82
CA PRO A 16 16.50 7.96 -27.22
C PRO A 16 16.95 9.15 -26.35
N PHE A 17 17.77 8.88 -25.34
CA PHE A 17 18.25 9.93 -24.44
C PHE A 17 18.92 11.09 -25.19
N ASP A 18 19.75 10.78 -26.18
CA ASP A 18 20.50 11.75 -26.97
C ASP A 18 19.61 12.59 -27.89
N ASP A 19 18.45 12.05 -28.27
CA ASP A 19 17.50 12.68 -29.17
C ASP A 19 16.45 13.55 -28.45
N ARG A 20 16.41 13.51 -27.13
CA ARG A 20 15.43 14.23 -26.30
C ARG A 20 15.29 15.71 -26.69
N GLN A 21 16.41 16.42 -26.80
CA GLN A 21 16.40 17.86 -27.13
C GLN A 21 15.97 18.12 -28.57
N ARG A 22 16.15 17.15 -29.46
CA ARG A 22 15.75 17.21 -30.86
C ARG A 22 14.24 16.99 -30.97
N ALA A 23 13.72 15.97 -30.29
CA ALA A 23 12.30 15.67 -30.22
C ALA A 23 11.48 16.79 -29.59
N ILE A 24 11.93 17.37 -28.46
CA ILE A 24 11.25 18.51 -27.80
C ILE A 24 11.15 19.71 -28.77
N ARG A 25 12.24 20.02 -29.48
CA ARG A 25 12.26 21.11 -30.47
C ARG A 25 11.35 20.82 -31.66
N ALA A 26 11.29 19.57 -32.13
CA ALA A 26 10.43 19.16 -33.22
C ALA A 26 8.94 19.24 -32.85
N ALA A 27 8.58 18.81 -31.64
CA ALA A 27 7.21 18.82 -31.14
C ALA A 27 6.69 20.24 -30.91
N GLY A 28 7.49 21.10 -30.28
CA GLY A 28 7.10 22.45 -29.90
C GLY A 28 6.04 22.48 -28.80
N LYS A 29 5.12 23.45 -28.92
CA LYS A 29 4.03 23.70 -27.96
C LYS A 29 2.68 23.39 -28.60
N LEU A 30 1.71 23.04 -27.77
CA LEU A 30 0.30 22.95 -28.15
C LEU A 30 -0.30 24.36 -28.31
N ALA A 31 -1.52 24.42 -28.85
CA ALA A 31 -2.22 25.68 -29.12
C ALA A 31 -2.51 26.51 -27.85
N ASP A 32 -2.62 25.84 -26.69
CA ASP A 32 -2.83 26.44 -25.37
C ASP A 32 -1.52 26.86 -24.67
N GLY A 33 -0.36 26.66 -25.32
CA GLY A 33 0.95 26.99 -24.78
C GLY A 33 1.59 25.90 -23.89
N SER A 34 0.89 24.79 -23.66
CA SER A 34 1.43 23.63 -22.95
C SER A 34 2.41 22.83 -23.83
N ASN A 35 3.19 21.93 -23.21
CA ASN A 35 4.18 21.13 -23.93
C ASN A 35 3.51 20.05 -24.78
N ALA A 36 3.90 19.94 -26.05
CA ALA A 36 3.37 18.90 -26.93
C ALA A 36 3.88 17.50 -26.57
N LEU A 37 4.96 17.40 -25.79
CA LEU A 37 5.50 16.16 -25.24
C LEU A 37 5.39 16.14 -23.73
N ASP A 38 5.07 14.97 -23.20
CA ASP A 38 5.06 14.67 -21.78
C ASP A 38 5.91 13.43 -21.48
N TYR A 39 6.63 13.45 -20.36
CA TYR A 39 7.47 12.35 -19.92
C TYR A 39 6.88 11.73 -18.65
N VAL A 40 6.40 10.49 -18.75
CA VAL A 40 5.90 9.74 -17.60
C VAL A 40 7.10 9.15 -16.89
N LYS A 41 7.41 9.67 -15.70
CA LYS A 41 8.61 9.33 -14.95
C LYS A 41 8.60 7.87 -14.49
N GLU A 42 7.43 7.37 -14.10
CA GLU A 42 7.16 6.03 -13.60
C GLU A 42 7.36 4.98 -14.69
N GLU A 43 7.04 5.35 -15.93
CA GLU A 43 7.22 4.49 -17.10
C GLU A 43 8.57 4.69 -17.79
N LYS A 44 9.20 5.85 -17.57
CA LYS A 44 10.37 6.35 -18.32
C LYS A 44 10.13 6.44 -19.82
N VAL A 45 8.91 6.79 -20.21
CA VAL A 45 8.44 6.85 -21.60
C VAL A 45 7.94 8.24 -21.93
N TRP A 46 8.22 8.68 -23.15
CA TRP A 46 7.71 9.93 -23.69
C TRP A 46 6.40 9.70 -24.44
N TYR A 47 5.52 10.69 -24.37
CA TYR A 47 4.25 10.68 -25.07
C TYR A 47 4.04 12.01 -25.77
N ALA A 48 3.52 11.95 -27.00
CA ALA A 48 2.92 13.11 -27.63
C ALA A 48 1.52 13.31 -27.05
N GLN A 49 1.20 14.53 -26.61
CA GLN A 49 -0.11 14.88 -26.10
C GLN A 49 -1.14 15.05 -27.24
N PRO A 50 -2.45 14.90 -26.96
CA PRO A 50 -3.49 15.27 -27.91
C PRO A 50 -3.27 16.69 -28.45
N GLY A 51 -3.34 16.87 -29.77
CA GLY A 51 -3.03 18.13 -30.46
C GLY A 51 -1.59 18.25 -30.95
N ALA A 52 -0.68 17.34 -30.57
CA ALA A 52 0.70 17.35 -31.06
C ALA A 52 0.79 16.99 -32.55
N ASN A 53 1.75 17.57 -33.28
CA ASN A 53 1.96 17.30 -34.69
C ASN A 53 2.82 16.03 -34.90
N LEU A 54 2.17 14.90 -35.09
CA LEU A 54 2.80 13.59 -35.31
C LEU A 54 3.65 13.55 -36.57
N SER A 55 3.33 14.36 -37.59
CA SER A 55 4.16 14.44 -38.79
C SER A 55 5.59 14.94 -38.52
N ARG A 56 5.81 15.68 -37.42
CA ARG A 56 7.14 16.11 -36.98
C ARG A 56 7.85 15.11 -36.06
N LEU A 57 7.13 14.10 -35.61
CA LEU A 57 7.60 13.12 -34.62
C LEU A 57 7.74 11.71 -35.18
N LYS A 58 7.53 11.53 -36.49
CA LYS A 58 7.52 10.22 -37.17
C LYS A 58 8.70 9.30 -36.82
N GLU A 59 9.88 9.87 -36.62
CA GLU A 59 11.09 9.13 -36.25
C GLU A 59 11.01 8.45 -34.88
N TRP A 60 10.27 9.04 -33.94
CA TRP A 60 10.17 8.59 -32.55
C TRP A 60 8.83 7.95 -32.20
N ILE A 61 7.89 7.83 -33.15
CA ILE A 61 6.65 7.09 -32.90
C ILE A 61 7.03 5.64 -32.61
N PHE A 62 6.51 5.08 -31.51
CA PHE A 62 6.75 3.69 -31.16
C PHE A 62 6.17 2.77 -32.24
N ASP A 63 7.03 1.94 -32.85
CA ASP A 63 6.65 0.91 -33.81
C ASP A 63 7.21 -0.44 -33.35
N PRO A 64 6.37 -1.37 -32.86
CA PRO A 64 6.81 -2.66 -32.34
C PRO A 64 7.53 -3.54 -33.37
N ASN A 65 7.44 -3.21 -34.68
CA ASN A 65 8.10 -3.95 -35.76
C ASN A 65 9.42 -3.31 -36.22
N LYS A 66 9.84 -2.18 -35.63
CA LYS A 66 11.09 -1.51 -36.01
C LYS A 66 12.30 -2.40 -35.69
N VAL A 67 13.06 -2.76 -36.72
CA VAL A 67 14.31 -3.51 -36.60
C VAL A 67 15.46 -2.52 -36.35
N ILE A 68 16.19 -2.71 -35.25
CA ILE A 68 17.40 -1.94 -34.94
C ILE A 68 18.61 -2.82 -35.27
N GLU A 69 19.37 -2.44 -36.30
CA GLU A 69 20.55 -3.19 -36.78
C GLU A 69 21.76 -3.02 -35.85
N GLU A 70 21.76 -3.74 -34.71
CA GLU A 70 22.90 -3.88 -33.82
C GLU A 70 22.88 -5.28 -33.17
N PRO A 71 24.03 -5.80 -32.66
CA PRO A 71 24.04 -7.10 -32.02
C PRO A 71 23.02 -7.15 -30.87
N PRO A 72 22.16 -8.19 -30.82
CA PRO A 72 21.15 -8.31 -29.78
C PRO A 72 21.81 -8.42 -28.41
N LEU A 73 21.07 -8.00 -27.37
CA LEU A 73 21.46 -8.29 -26.00
C LEU A 73 21.63 -9.80 -25.83
N ASP A 74 22.72 -10.21 -25.19
CA ASP A 74 22.92 -11.60 -24.79
C ASP A 74 22.05 -11.91 -23.57
N ILE A 75 20.79 -12.24 -23.83
CA ILE A 75 19.79 -12.51 -22.79
C ILE A 75 20.24 -13.68 -21.90
N GLN A 76 20.91 -14.68 -22.46
CA GLN A 76 21.40 -15.82 -21.68
C GLN A 76 22.48 -15.37 -20.69
N ALA A 77 23.45 -14.56 -21.13
CA ALA A 77 24.46 -14.04 -20.22
C ALA A 77 23.86 -13.17 -19.09
N ILE A 78 22.81 -12.40 -19.39
CA ILE A 78 22.08 -11.59 -18.40
C ILE A 78 21.32 -12.49 -17.41
N GLU A 79 20.67 -13.54 -17.89
CA GLU A 79 19.95 -14.52 -17.09
C GLU A 79 20.90 -15.29 -16.17
N ASP A 80 22.04 -15.75 -16.68
CA ASP A 80 23.06 -16.47 -15.91
C ASP A 80 23.63 -15.55 -14.80
N GLU A 81 23.91 -14.28 -15.13
CA GLU A 81 24.40 -13.28 -14.18
C GLU A 81 23.38 -13.04 -13.05
N PHE A 82 22.10 -12.84 -13.39
CA PHE A 82 21.07 -12.58 -12.40
C PHE A 82 20.74 -13.82 -11.56
N THR A 83 20.71 -15.00 -12.17
CA THR A 83 20.49 -16.28 -11.48
C THR A 83 21.59 -16.50 -10.44
N ALA A 84 22.87 -16.35 -10.82
CA ALA A 84 23.98 -16.47 -9.89
C ALA A 84 23.88 -15.44 -8.74
N TRP A 85 23.48 -14.21 -9.04
CA TRP A 85 23.27 -13.17 -8.03
C TRP A 85 22.13 -13.49 -7.05
N LEU A 86 21.04 -14.10 -7.52
CA LEU A 86 19.93 -14.57 -6.68
C LEU A 86 20.34 -15.76 -5.80
N GLU A 87 21.03 -16.75 -6.37
CA GLU A 87 21.48 -17.94 -5.65
C GLU A 87 22.51 -17.61 -4.55
N GLU A 88 23.41 -16.66 -4.80
CA GLU A 88 24.34 -16.13 -3.79
C GLU A 88 23.60 -15.57 -2.56
N ARG A 89 22.37 -15.09 -2.76
CA ARG A 89 21.50 -14.53 -1.71
C ARG A 89 20.51 -15.53 -1.14
N GLY A 90 20.71 -16.81 -1.44
CA GLY A 90 19.94 -17.91 -0.87
C GLY A 90 18.61 -18.18 -1.56
N ALA A 91 18.37 -17.65 -2.76
CA ALA A 91 17.23 -18.05 -3.59
C ALA A 91 17.51 -19.42 -4.26
N ILE A 92 16.47 -20.25 -4.43
CA ILE A 92 16.55 -21.50 -5.18
C ILE A 92 15.81 -21.31 -6.51
N ILE A 93 16.57 -21.19 -7.60
CA ILE A 93 16.03 -21.00 -8.95
C ILE A 93 15.93 -22.35 -9.65
N LYS A 94 14.71 -22.74 -10.06
CA LYS A 94 14.42 -24.03 -10.72
C LYS A 94 14.00 -23.86 -12.17
N ASP A 95 13.44 -22.70 -12.49
CA ASP A 95 12.89 -22.34 -13.78
C ASP A 95 13.66 -21.14 -14.34
N PRO A 96 13.69 -20.94 -15.68
CA PRO A 96 14.28 -19.77 -16.30
C PRO A 96 13.75 -18.45 -15.72
N ILE A 97 14.59 -17.42 -15.69
CA ILE A 97 14.20 -16.11 -15.17
C ILE A 97 13.22 -15.42 -16.13
N GLU A 98 12.10 -14.98 -15.57
CA GLU A 98 11.14 -14.14 -16.30
C GLU A 98 11.47 -12.65 -16.12
N PHE A 99 11.92 -12.00 -17.19
CA PHE A 99 12.21 -10.55 -17.23
C PHE A 99 10.98 -9.69 -17.54
N ASP A 100 9.87 -9.97 -16.87
CA ASP A 100 8.57 -9.37 -17.14
C ASP A 100 8.19 -8.24 -16.16
N GLY A 101 9.09 -7.95 -15.21
CA GLY A 101 8.93 -6.99 -14.13
C GLY A 101 7.98 -7.44 -13.02
N GLN A 102 7.49 -8.68 -13.05
CA GLN A 102 6.55 -9.21 -12.07
C GLN A 102 7.27 -9.86 -10.88
N LYS A 103 6.52 -10.03 -9.78
CA LYS A 103 7.01 -10.73 -8.59
C LYS A 103 6.97 -12.23 -8.82
N HIS A 104 8.14 -12.85 -8.82
CA HIS A 104 8.32 -14.30 -8.89
C HIS A 104 8.75 -14.82 -7.53
N TYR A 105 7.95 -15.73 -6.96
CA TYR A 105 8.19 -16.26 -5.63
C TYR A 105 8.94 -17.59 -5.71
N VAL A 106 10.05 -17.66 -4.98
CA VAL A 106 11.01 -18.77 -4.99
C VAL A 106 11.25 -19.30 -3.59
N ASP A 107 11.65 -20.56 -3.51
CA ASP A 107 12.11 -21.14 -2.26
C ASP A 107 13.46 -20.52 -1.87
N THR A 108 13.77 -20.53 -0.57
CA THR A 108 15.07 -20.10 -0.06
C THR A 108 15.79 -21.27 0.58
N VAL A 109 17.13 -21.25 0.55
CA VAL A 109 17.98 -22.35 1.07
C VAL A 109 17.71 -22.62 2.55
N ASP A 110 17.46 -21.57 3.33
CA ASP A 110 17.13 -21.66 4.75
C ASP A 110 15.62 -21.83 5.04
N GLY A 111 14.81 -21.93 3.99
CA GLY A 111 13.37 -22.08 4.05
C GLY A 111 12.93 -23.54 3.97
N LYS A 112 11.70 -23.81 4.44
CA LYS A 112 11.06 -25.11 4.14
C LYS A 112 10.84 -25.21 2.63
N ALA A 113 11.11 -26.37 2.03
CA ALA A 113 10.81 -26.59 0.61
C ALA A 113 9.33 -26.28 0.32
N GLY A 114 9.06 -25.49 -0.73
CA GLY A 114 7.74 -24.99 -1.09
C GLY A 114 7.25 -23.79 -0.26
N SER A 115 8.06 -23.22 0.62
CA SER A 115 7.67 -22.07 1.45
C SER A 115 7.59 -20.75 0.68
N ARG A 116 8.24 -20.65 -0.49
CA ARG A 116 8.17 -19.48 -1.39
C ARG A 116 8.44 -18.15 -0.68
N LYS A 117 9.43 -18.13 0.21
CA LYS A 117 9.79 -16.99 1.07
C LYS A 117 10.74 -15.99 0.41
N GLY A 118 11.33 -16.33 -0.73
CA GLY A 118 12.08 -15.41 -1.56
C GLY A 118 11.17 -14.81 -2.63
N VAL A 119 11.36 -13.54 -2.97
CA VAL A 119 10.66 -12.91 -4.09
C VAL A 119 11.64 -12.06 -4.89
N TYR A 120 11.60 -12.19 -6.22
CA TYR A 120 12.37 -11.35 -7.12
C TYR A 120 11.49 -10.70 -8.19
N ALA A 121 12.01 -9.66 -8.83
CA ALA A 121 11.52 -9.20 -10.13
C ALA A 121 12.71 -8.78 -10.99
N ALA A 122 12.64 -9.05 -12.29
CA ALA A 122 13.69 -8.77 -13.26
C ALA A 122 13.16 -7.93 -14.43
N PHE A 123 14.01 -7.07 -14.98
CA PHE A 123 13.65 -6.04 -15.94
C PHE A 123 14.66 -5.99 -17.09
N LEU A 124 14.14 -5.92 -18.33
CA LEU A 124 14.90 -5.62 -19.55
C LEU A 124 14.52 -4.26 -20.16
N ASP A 125 13.69 -3.45 -19.49
CA ASP A 125 13.20 -2.13 -19.96
C ASP A 125 14.26 -1.00 -19.82
N GLY A 126 15.51 -1.34 -20.07
CA GLY A 126 16.57 -0.73 -19.31
C GLY A 126 17.93 -1.36 -19.52
N ARG A 127 18.91 -0.82 -18.79
CA ARG A 127 20.05 -1.63 -18.41
C ARG A 127 19.45 -2.76 -17.58
N PRO A 128 19.67 -4.04 -17.94
CA PRO A 128 19.04 -5.14 -17.25
C PRO A 128 19.25 -5.01 -15.76
N ALA A 129 18.17 -5.15 -15.02
CA ALA A 129 18.14 -4.88 -13.59
C ALA A 129 17.14 -5.79 -12.92
N GLY A 130 17.23 -5.88 -11.61
CA GLY A 130 16.35 -6.73 -10.82
C GLY A 130 16.44 -6.37 -9.36
N TRP A 131 15.58 -6.99 -8.58
CA TRP A 131 15.66 -6.93 -7.13
C TRP A 131 15.22 -8.24 -6.52
N TYR A 132 15.66 -8.47 -5.29
CA TYR A 132 15.32 -9.64 -4.50
C TYR A 132 15.05 -9.25 -3.06
N ARG A 133 14.12 -9.97 -2.43
CA ARG A 133 13.80 -9.86 -1.02
C ARG A 133 13.59 -11.26 -0.45
N ASP A 134 14.25 -11.54 0.67
CA ASP A 134 13.98 -12.72 1.50
C ASP A 134 13.23 -12.28 2.77
N TYR A 135 12.00 -12.75 2.96
CA TYR A 135 11.17 -12.39 4.10
C TYR A 135 11.68 -12.92 5.46
N LYS A 136 12.70 -13.80 5.49
CA LYS A 136 13.19 -14.41 6.74
C LYS A 136 14.19 -13.53 7.52
N ASN A 137 14.98 -12.70 6.85
CA ASN A 137 16.10 -11.94 7.45
C ASN A 137 15.80 -10.45 7.67
N GLY A 138 14.55 -10.09 8.02
CA GLY A 138 14.14 -8.68 8.11
C GLY A 138 14.17 -7.98 6.74
N GLY A 139 13.88 -8.74 5.68
CA GLY A 139 14.30 -8.53 4.30
C GLY A 139 14.18 -7.13 3.76
N GLU A 140 15.31 -6.43 3.66
CA GLU A 140 15.46 -5.29 2.79
C GLU A 140 15.46 -5.72 1.32
N ILE A 141 14.99 -4.83 0.44
CA ILE A 141 15.06 -5.05 -1.01
C ILE A 141 16.51 -4.85 -1.47
N GLN A 142 17.14 -5.92 -1.94
CA GLN A 142 18.45 -5.86 -2.58
C GLN A 142 18.28 -5.63 -4.07
N LYS A 143 19.09 -4.76 -4.66
CA LYS A 143 18.99 -4.37 -6.07
C LYS A 143 20.19 -4.89 -6.85
N TRP A 144 19.92 -5.36 -8.05
CA TRP A 144 20.91 -5.81 -9.03
C TRP A 144 20.79 -4.98 -10.30
N VAL A 145 21.94 -4.73 -10.92
CA VAL A 145 22.05 -4.11 -12.24
C VAL A 145 23.14 -4.88 -12.99
N SER A 146 22.85 -5.35 -14.19
CA SER A 146 23.78 -6.15 -15.00
C SER A 146 25.09 -5.41 -15.24
N THR A 147 26.19 -6.14 -15.11
CA THR A 147 27.56 -5.67 -15.35
C THR A 147 27.96 -5.68 -16.81
N GLY A 148 27.16 -6.30 -17.69
CA GLY A 148 27.37 -6.35 -19.14
C GLY A 148 27.33 -4.99 -19.85
N ALA A 149 27.61 -5.01 -21.16
CA ALA A 149 27.55 -3.81 -22.01
C ALA A 149 26.15 -3.18 -21.93
N ALA A 150 26.11 -1.86 -21.71
CA ALA A 150 24.84 -1.15 -21.66
C ALA A 150 24.14 -1.23 -23.04
N PRO A 151 22.83 -1.53 -23.10
CA PRO A 151 22.13 -1.57 -24.37
C PRO A 151 22.13 -0.19 -25.04
N ASN A 152 22.08 -0.15 -26.37
CA ASN A 152 22.08 1.10 -27.14
C ASN A 152 20.90 2.02 -26.74
N PRO A 153 21.10 3.34 -26.58
CA PRO A 153 20.04 4.31 -26.30
C PRO A 153 18.73 4.16 -27.11
N GLU A 154 18.80 3.76 -28.39
CA GLU A 154 17.62 3.53 -29.22
C GLU A 154 16.88 2.24 -28.86
N GLN A 155 17.60 1.13 -28.71
CA GLN A 155 17.04 -0.15 -28.23
C GLN A 155 16.41 0.02 -26.84
N MET A 156 17.05 0.81 -25.98
CA MET A 156 16.58 1.15 -24.64
C MET A 156 15.25 1.91 -24.64
N ALA A 157 15.13 2.93 -25.50
CA ALA A 157 13.89 3.68 -25.63
C ALA A 157 12.77 2.77 -26.17
N MET A 158 13.10 1.87 -27.09
CA MET A 158 12.17 0.91 -27.67
C MET A 158 11.66 -0.10 -26.63
N LEU A 159 12.57 -0.69 -25.84
CA LEU A 159 12.24 -1.64 -24.77
C LEU A 159 11.37 -1.01 -23.68
N ARG A 160 11.63 0.25 -23.30
CA ARG A 160 10.78 0.99 -22.34
C ARG A 160 9.37 1.21 -22.89
N ALA A 161 9.29 1.62 -24.15
CA ALA A 161 8.01 1.85 -24.80
C ALA A 161 7.20 0.55 -24.97
N ASP A 162 7.85 -0.57 -25.31
CA ASP A 162 7.21 -1.90 -25.35
C ASP A 162 6.77 -2.36 -23.95
N ALA A 163 7.62 -2.20 -22.94
CA ALA A 163 7.28 -2.54 -21.55
C ALA A 163 6.09 -1.71 -21.02
N ALA A 164 6.00 -0.43 -21.38
CA ALA A 164 4.82 0.40 -21.09
C ALA A 164 3.58 -0.14 -21.81
N ALA A 165 3.68 -0.51 -23.10
CA ALA A 165 2.59 -1.13 -23.86
C ALA A 165 2.06 -2.40 -23.20
N ARG A 166 2.97 -3.30 -22.81
CA ARG A 166 2.60 -4.56 -22.12
C ARG A 166 2.02 -4.32 -20.74
N ARG A 167 2.50 -3.32 -20.00
CA ARG A 167 1.91 -2.93 -18.71
C ARG A 167 0.47 -2.45 -18.88
N GLU A 168 0.23 -1.58 -19.85
CA GLU A 168 -1.11 -1.07 -20.17
C GLU A 168 -2.06 -2.21 -20.59
N GLN A 169 -1.63 -3.10 -21.50
CA GLN A 169 -2.42 -4.26 -21.91
C GLN A 169 -2.74 -5.19 -20.74
N ARG A 170 -1.77 -5.45 -19.84
CA ARG A 170 -1.99 -6.26 -18.64
C ARG A 170 -2.95 -5.59 -17.65
N ALA A 171 -2.83 -4.27 -17.46
CA ALA A 171 -3.73 -3.52 -16.59
C ALA A 171 -5.16 -3.56 -17.13
N ALA A 172 -5.35 -3.38 -18.45
CA ALA A 172 -6.66 -3.50 -19.10
C ALA A 172 -7.23 -4.91 -18.96
N ALA A 173 -6.45 -5.96 -19.26
CA ALA A 173 -6.89 -7.35 -19.12
C ALA A 173 -7.24 -7.70 -17.66
N GLN A 174 -6.51 -7.16 -16.69
CA GLN A 174 -6.79 -7.34 -15.26
C GLN A 174 -8.08 -6.61 -14.84
N ALA A 175 -8.33 -5.40 -15.36
CA ALA A 175 -9.56 -4.66 -15.13
C ALA A 175 -10.77 -5.44 -15.70
N ASP A 176 -10.67 -5.93 -16.94
CA ASP A 176 -11.71 -6.76 -17.56
C ASP A 176 -12.00 -8.02 -16.72
N LYS A 177 -10.95 -8.64 -16.18
CA LYS A 177 -11.09 -9.82 -15.30
C LYS A 177 -11.79 -9.48 -13.99
N PHE A 178 -11.49 -8.32 -13.40
CA PHE A 178 -12.17 -7.83 -12.21
C PHE A 178 -13.66 -7.59 -12.49
N ASP A 179 -14.00 -6.95 -13.60
CA ASP A 179 -15.39 -6.64 -13.96
C ASP A 179 -16.20 -7.92 -14.23
N GLN A 180 -15.62 -8.88 -14.95
CA GLN A 180 -16.25 -10.19 -15.16
C GLN A 180 -16.50 -10.94 -13.83
N THR A 181 -15.52 -10.89 -12.92
CA THR A 181 -15.61 -11.54 -11.61
C THR A 181 -16.66 -10.84 -10.73
N ALA A 182 -16.67 -9.51 -10.71
CA ALA A 182 -17.65 -8.72 -9.98
C ALA A 182 -19.09 -9.03 -10.44
N ASN A 183 -19.34 -9.07 -11.76
CA ASN A 183 -20.65 -9.40 -12.31
C ASN A 183 -21.13 -10.79 -11.88
N ARG A 184 -20.27 -11.81 -11.98
CA ARG A 184 -20.58 -13.18 -11.55
C ARG A 184 -20.89 -13.26 -10.05
N LEU A 185 -20.07 -12.62 -9.22
CA LEU A 185 -20.22 -12.63 -7.77
C LEU A 185 -21.45 -11.83 -7.31
N MET A 186 -21.80 -10.75 -8.01
CA MET A 186 -23.00 -9.97 -7.73
C MET A 186 -24.27 -10.80 -7.96
N GLU A 187 -24.33 -11.59 -9.04
CA GLU A 187 -25.44 -12.52 -9.26
C GLU A 187 -25.56 -13.57 -8.15
N GLU A 188 -24.44 -14.10 -7.68
CA GLU A 188 -24.40 -15.05 -6.57
C GLU A 188 -24.89 -14.39 -5.27
N TYR A 189 -24.30 -13.25 -4.92
CA TYR A 189 -24.63 -12.48 -3.72
C TYR A 189 -26.13 -12.14 -3.63
N ASN A 190 -26.74 -11.75 -4.74
CA ASN A 190 -28.17 -11.41 -4.79
C ASN A 190 -29.10 -12.61 -4.54
N ARG A 191 -28.61 -13.85 -4.70
CA ARG A 191 -29.38 -15.08 -4.41
C ARG A 191 -29.24 -15.52 -2.96
N LEU A 192 -28.27 -15.00 -2.22
CA LEU A 192 -28.05 -15.38 -0.84
C LEU A 192 -29.07 -14.72 0.10
N PRO A 193 -29.54 -15.44 1.13
CA PRO A 193 -30.36 -14.85 2.19
C PRO A 193 -29.53 -13.85 3.01
N ASP A 194 -30.22 -12.87 3.60
CA ASP A 194 -29.60 -11.95 4.55
C ASP A 194 -29.03 -12.71 5.75
N ALA A 195 -27.85 -12.29 6.21
CA ALA A 195 -27.28 -12.82 7.43
C ALA A 195 -28.15 -12.44 8.62
N THR A 196 -28.34 -13.38 9.53
CA THR A 196 -28.91 -13.10 10.85
C THR A 196 -27.80 -13.11 11.89
N GLY A 197 -28.03 -12.49 13.04
CA GLY A 197 -27.10 -12.56 14.18
C GLY A 197 -26.91 -13.97 14.74
N ASP A 198 -27.55 -14.99 14.16
CA ASP A 198 -27.44 -16.38 14.61
C ASP A 198 -26.23 -17.13 14.09
N LEU A 199 -25.52 -16.57 13.11
CA LEU A 199 -24.32 -17.18 12.53
C LEU A 199 -23.21 -17.30 13.59
N ALA A 200 -22.50 -18.43 13.59
CA ALA A 200 -21.53 -18.78 14.62
C ALA A 200 -20.45 -17.70 14.80
N TYR A 201 -19.91 -17.18 13.69
CA TYR A 201 -18.90 -16.10 13.73
C TYR A 201 -19.42 -14.85 14.44
N LEU A 202 -20.62 -14.36 14.08
CA LEU A 202 -21.22 -13.15 14.64
C LEU A 202 -21.50 -13.32 16.14
N LYS A 203 -22.02 -14.48 16.55
CA LYS A 203 -22.23 -14.83 17.97
C LYS A 203 -20.93 -14.85 18.75
N ASN A 204 -19.89 -15.50 18.21
CA ASN A 204 -18.59 -15.59 18.86
C ASN A 204 -17.96 -14.21 19.04
N LYS A 205 -18.15 -13.32 18.05
CA LYS A 205 -17.65 -11.94 18.08
C LYS A 205 -18.59 -10.95 18.78
N GLN A 206 -19.76 -11.41 19.24
CA GLN A 206 -20.79 -10.62 19.92
C GLN A 206 -21.23 -9.37 19.14
N VAL A 207 -21.32 -9.47 17.80
CA VAL A 207 -21.71 -8.35 16.93
C VAL A 207 -22.96 -8.69 16.13
N ILE A 208 -23.73 -7.67 15.75
CA ILE A 208 -24.93 -7.85 14.94
C ILE A 208 -24.57 -8.10 13.47
N ALA A 209 -25.52 -8.67 12.71
CA ALA A 209 -25.43 -8.70 11.26
C ALA A 209 -25.80 -7.32 10.70
N ALA A 210 -24.82 -6.61 10.12
CA ALA A 210 -25.06 -5.33 9.48
C ALA A 210 -25.85 -5.49 8.18
N ASN A 211 -26.57 -4.44 7.80
CA ASN A 211 -27.33 -4.42 6.56
C ASN A 211 -26.42 -4.71 5.35
N GLY A 212 -26.80 -5.66 4.51
CA GLY A 212 -26.00 -6.09 3.36
C GLY A 212 -25.11 -7.31 3.63
N LEU A 213 -24.98 -7.79 4.87
CA LEU A 213 -24.38 -9.11 5.08
C LEU A 213 -25.33 -10.20 4.60
N LYS A 214 -24.76 -11.22 3.98
CA LYS A 214 -25.46 -12.43 3.54
C LYS A 214 -24.93 -13.65 4.27
N ALA A 215 -25.72 -14.72 4.27
CA ALA A 215 -25.31 -16.04 4.75
C ALA A 215 -25.23 -17.01 3.58
N ASP A 216 -24.15 -17.78 3.48
CA ASP A 216 -24.11 -18.92 2.56
C ASP A 216 -24.71 -20.18 3.19
N GLU A 217 -24.92 -21.22 2.37
CA GLU A 217 -25.53 -22.49 2.79
C GLU A 217 -24.70 -23.24 3.86
N ARG A 218 -23.44 -22.86 4.06
CA ARG A 218 -22.55 -23.45 5.07
C ARG A 218 -22.57 -22.67 6.39
N GLY A 219 -23.37 -21.61 6.47
CA GLY A 219 -23.46 -20.75 7.65
C GLY A 219 -22.28 -19.79 7.78
N ASN A 220 -21.59 -19.48 6.68
CA ASN A 220 -20.54 -18.47 6.66
C ASN A 220 -21.16 -17.08 6.43
N VAL A 221 -20.51 -16.05 6.98
CA VAL A 221 -20.85 -14.66 6.67
C VAL A 221 -20.27 -14.30 5.31
N VAL A 222 -21.06 -13.65 4.47
CA VAL A 222 -20.64 -13.15 3.15
C VAL A 222 -20.79 -11.63 3.15
N ILE A 223 -19.68 -10.93 2.93
CA ILE A 223 -19.57 -9.48 3.00
C ILE A 223 -19.29 -8.93 1.59
N PRO A 224 -20.16 -8.06 1.05
CA PRO A 224 -19.91 -7.41 -0.23
C PRO A 224 -18.89 -6.28 -0.09
N LEU A 225 -17.96 -6.18 -1.04
CA LEU A 225 -16.94 -5.13 -1.06
C LEU A 225 -17.14 -4.22 -2.27
N PHE A 226 -17.10 -2.92 -2.03
CA PHE A 226 -17.35 -1.86 -3.00
C PHE A 226 -16.14 -0.93 -3.14
N ASN A 227 -15.95 -0.32 -4.31
CA ASN A 227 -14.98 0.76 -4.49
C ASN A 227 -15.58 2.12 -4.07
N ALA A 228 -14.77 3.18 -4.15
CA ALA A 228 -15.19 4.55 -3.82
C ALA A 228 -16.31 5.11 -4.73
N ASP A 229 -16.44 4.57 -5.94
CA ASP A 229 -17.52 4.91 -6.88
C ASP A 229 -18.85 4.20 -6.56
N GLY A 230 -18.87 3.32 -5.55
CA GLY A 230 -20.05 2.57 -5.13
C GLY A 230 -20.33 1.32 -5.95
N GLU A 231 -19.36 0.88 -6.77
CA GLU A 231 -19.49 -0.33 -7.58
C GLU A 231 -19.15 -1.57 -6.77
N PHE A 232 -19.96 -2.62 -6.88
CA PHE A 232 -19.64 -3.93 -6.32
C PHE A 232 -18.40 -4.50 -7.02
N ARG A 233 -17.37 -4.88 -6.24
CA ARG A 233 -16.09 -5.36 -6.80
C ARG A 233 -15.78 -6.81 -6.46
N THR A 234 -16.13 -7.28 -5.27
CA THR A 234 -15.82 -8.65 -4.82
C THR A 234 -16.59 -9.01 -3.53
N LEU A 235 -16.37 -10.22 -3.00
CA LEU A 235 -16.83 -10.67 -1.70
C LEU A 235 -15.66 -11.04 -0.78
N GLU A 236 -15.89 -10.90 0.52
CA GLU A 236 -15.16 -11.60 1.57
C GLU A 236 -16.10 -12.58 2.26
N ARG A 237 -15.62 -13.79 2.55
CA ARG A 237 -16.35 -14.79 3.33
C ARG A 237 -15.64 -15.06 4.64
N ILE A 238 -16.40 -15.12 5.72
CA ILE A 238 -15.89 -15.46 7.04
C ILE A 238 -16.54 -16.74 7.50
N TRP A 239 -15.72 -17.77 7.69
CA TRP A 239 -16.17 -19.08 8.14
C TRP A 239 -16.52 -19.06 9.63
N SER A 240 -17.18 -20.12 10.09
CA SER A 240 -17.62 -20.26 11.47
C SER A 240 -16.48 -20.26 12.51
N ASP A 241 -15.27 -20.64 12.09
CA ASP A 241 -14.04 -20.59 12.89
C ASP A 241 -13.35 -19.21 12.87
N GLY A 242 -13.87 -18.25 12.10
CA GLY A 242 -13.31 -16.93 11.90
C GLY A 242 -12.29 -16.82 10.76
N SER A 243 -12.01 -17.92 10.04
CA SER A 243 -11.14 -17.90 8.86
C SER A 243 -11.74 -17.02 7.77
N LYS A 244 -10.97 -16.03 7.31
CA LYS A 244 -11.37 -15.06 6.28
C LYS A 244 -10.89 -15.51 4.91
N HIS A 245 -11.77 -15.44 3.91
CA HIS A 245 -11.51 -15.86 2.55
C HIS A 245 -11.97 -14.78 1.57
N LEU A 246 -11.02 -14.16 0.88
CA LEU A 246 -11.31 -13.26 -0.23
C LEU A 246 -11.54 -14.06 -1.51
N GLU A 247 -12.50 -13.61 -2.32
CA GLU A 247 -12.75 -14.22 -3.62
C GLU A 247 -11.54 -14.05 -4.53
N LYS A 248 -11.10 -15.16 -5.10
CA LYS A 248 -9.99 -15.19 -6.04
C LYS A 248 -10.36 -14.38 -7.28
N ASP A 249 -9.38 -13.62 -7.78
CA ASP A 249 -9.52 -12.76 -8.96
C ASP A 249 -10.53 -11.61 -8.79
N GLY A 250 -11.05 -11.38 -7.58
CA GLY A 250 -11.84 -10.19 -7.26
C GLY A 250 -10.96 -8.99 -6.88
N GLN A 251 -11.48 -7.78 -7.10
CA GLN A 251 -10.76 -6.56 -6.75
C GLN A 251 -11.00 -6.17 -5.29
N ALA A 252 -10.27 -6.80 -4.37
CA ALA A 252 -10.30 -6.42 -2.95
C ALA A 252 -9.52 -5.12 -2.67
N TRP A 253 -8.43 -4.88 -3.42
CA TRP A 253 -7.59 -3.70 -3.22
C TRP A 253 -8.30 -2.40 -3.58
N GLY A 254 -8.37 -1.51 -2.59
CA GLY A 254 -9.14 -0.27 -2.56
C GLY A 254 -10.65 -0.46 -2.56
N SER A 255 -11.13 -1.66 -2.20
CA SER A 255 -12.55 -1.95 -1.94
C SER A 255 -12.79 -2.13 -0.43
N PHE A 256 -14.00 -1.84 0.02
CA PHE A 256 -14.38 -1.80 1.44
C PHE A 256 -15.86 -2.12 1.65
N PHE A 257 -16.26 -2.30 2.91
CA PHE A 257 -17.66 -2.40 3.32
C PHE A 257 -17.96 -1.35 4.38
N VAL A 258 -19.16 -0.76 4.36
CA VAL A 258 -19.59 0.23 5.36
C VAL A 258 -20.57 -0.41 6.33
N VAL A 259 -20.19 -0.48 7.59
CA VAL A 259 -21.02 -0.97 8.67
C VAL A 259 -21.82 0.18 9.27
N GLY A 260 -23.13 -0.02 9.49
CA GLY A 260 -23.95 0.88 10.31
C GLY A 260 -24.42 2.19 9.67
N GLY A 261 -24.40 2.33 8.34
CA GLY A 261 -25.05 3.47 7.68
C GLY A 261 -24.45 3.83 6.32
N GLN A 262 -24.63 5.09 5.94
CA GLN A 262 -24.09 5.68 4.72
C GLN A 262 -23.08 6.77 5.07
N LEU A 263 -22.00 6.84 4.30
CA LEU A 263 -21.00 7.91 4.40
C LEU A 263 -21.55 9.22 3.82
N LYS A 264 -21.13 10.35 4.39
CA LYS A 264 -21.49 11.68 3.93
C LYS A 264 -20.29 12.61 4.07
N ASP A 265 -20.14 13.50 3.10
CA ASP A 265 -19.10 14.53 3.13
C ASP A 265 -19.36 15.50 4.29
N GLY A 266 -18.32 15.82 5.05
CA GLY A 266 -18.39 16.64 6.27
C GLY A 266 -18.67 15.87 7.56
N ASP A 267 -19.08 14.60 7.49
CA ASP A 267 -19.16 13.72 8.68
C ASP A 267 -17.77 13.10 8.97
N ASN A 268 -17.58 12.53 10.17
CA ASN A 268 -16.39 11.75 10.48
C ASN A 268 -16.36 10.45 9.65
N LEU A 269 -15.22 10.10 9.05
CA LEU A 269 -14.99 8.77 8.47
C LEU A 269 -14.14 7.93 9.42
N LEU A 270 -14.71 6.81 9.87
CA LEU A 270 -14.08 5.88 10.82
C LEU A 270 -13.64 4.63 10.08
N TYR A 271 -12.38 4.23 10.21
CA TYR A 271 -11.80 3.08 9.51
C TYR A 271 -11.42 2.00 10.49
N ALA A 272 -11.72 0.75 10.18
CA ALA A 272 -11.27 -0.42 10.93
C ALA A 272 -10.87 -1.54 9.96
N GLU A 273 -9.96 -2.41 10.37
CA GLU A 273 -9.48 -3.50 9.52
C GLU A 273 -10.58 -4.54 9.24
N GLY A 274 -11.12 -5.16 10.29
CA GLY A 274 -12.04 -6.28 10.19
C GLY A 274 -13.50 -5.93 10.46
N TYR A 275 -14.40 -6.82 10.01
CA TYR A 275 -15.84 -6.67 10.21
C TYR A 275 -16.23 -6.53 11.69
N ALA A 276 -15.76 -7.44 12.55
CA ALA A 276 -16.14 -7.45 13.96
C ALA A 276 -15.71 -6.17 14.67
N THR A 277 -14.52 -5.65 14.36
CA THR A 277 -13.99 -4.38 14.86
C THR A 277 -14.89 -3.24 14.40
N ALA A 278 -15.16 -3.14 13.10
CA ALA A 278 -16.04 -2.12 12.52
C ALA A 278 -17.46 -2.15 13.11
N ALA A 279 -18.04 -3.34 13.27
CA ALA A 279 -19.35 -3.53 13.88
C ALA A 279 -19.37 -3.12 15.35
N SER A 280 -18.38 -3.52 16.14
CA SER A 280 -18.29 -3.14 17.56
C SER A 280 -18.20 -1.62 17.74
N ILE A 281 -17.41 -0.94 16.91
CA ILE A 281 -17.30 0.54 16.93
C ILE A 281 -18.65 1.15 16.52
N SER A 282 -19.23 0.68 15.42
CA SER A 282 -20.49 1.22 14.89
C SER A 282 -21.65 1.06 15.87
N GLU A 283 -21.78 -0.11 16.49
CA GLU A 283 -22.77 -0.39 17.53
C GLU A 283 -22.57 0.48 18.77
N ALA A 284 -21.32 0.76 19.14
CA ALA A 284 -20.99 1.55 20.33
C ALA A 284 -21.37 3.03 20.19
N ILE A 285 -21.12 3.64 19.02
CA ILE A 285 -21.24 5.09 18.83
C ILE A 285 -22.34 5.50 17.85
N ASN A 286 -23.04 4.53 17.24
CA ASN A 286 -24.09 4.72 16.23
C ASN A 286 -23.63 5.56 15.02
N GLN A 287 -22.42 5.29 14.52
CA GLN A 287 -21.87 5.95 13.32
C GLN A 287 -21.41 4.91 12.27
N PRO A 288 -21.38 5.29 10.98
CA PRO A 288 -20.85 4.43 9.93
C PRO A 288 -19.35 4.15 10.12
N VAL A 289 -18.93 2.91 9.93
CA VAL A 289 -17.52 2.50 10.00
C VAL A 289 -17.12 1.76 8.73
N ILE A 290 -16.04 2.20 8.10
CA ILE A 290 -15.44 1.61 6.91
C ILE A 290 -14.57 0.43 7.33
N MET A 291 -15.00 -0.78 6.99
CA MET A 291 -14.19 -2.00 7.07
C MET A 291 -13.26 -2.09 5.85
N THR A 292 -11.95 -2.14 6.07
CA THR A 292 -10.93 -2.10 5.01
C THR A 292 -10.34 -3.47 4.67
N VAL A 293 -10.90 -4.58 5.14
CA VAL A 293 -10.45 -5.97 4.90
C VAL A 293 -9.15 -6.34 5.62
N ASN A 294 -8.08 -5.57 5.42
CA ASN A 294 -6.78 -5.69 6.07
C ASN A 294 -6.10 -4.32 6.26
N ALA A 295 -5.10 -4.23 7.14
CA ALA A 295 -4.31 -3.03 7.38
C ALA A 295 -3.68 -2.42 6.12
N GLY A 296 -3.11 -3.26 5.23
CA GLY A 296 -2.46 -2.79 4.00
C GLY A 296 -3.41 -2.01 3.08
N ASN A 297 -4.64 -2.50 2.95
CA ASN A 297 -5.67 -1.92 2.10
C ASN A 297 -6.26 -0.60 2.66
N MET A 298 -6.08 -0.34 3.96
CA MET A 298 -6.59 0.86 4.63
C MET A 298 -6.06 2.15 3.97
N VAL A 299 -4.77 2.20 3.64
CA VAL A 299 -4.12 3.37 3.03
C VAL A 299 -4.74 3.69 1.66
N GLU A 300 -4.96 2.67 0.83
CA GLU A 300 -5.58 2.83 -0.48
C GLU A 300 -7.02 3.34 -0.37
N VAL A 301 -7.82 2.72 0.51
CA VAL A 301 -9.21 3.13 0.74
C VAL A 301 -9.28 4.56 1.29
N ALA A 302 -8.40 4.91 2.23
CA ALA A 302 -8.32 6.24 2.81
C ALA A 302 -8.02 7.32 1.76
N GLY A 303 -7.04 7.09 0.89
CA GLY A 303 -6.69 8.01 -0.18
C GLY A 303 -7.86 8.28 -1.13
N ARG A 304 -8.53 7.22 -1.59
CA ARG A 304 -9.70 7.36 -2.49
C ARG A 304 -10.85 8.08 -1.80
N LEU A 305 -11.15 7.73 -0.56
CA LEU A 305 -12.24 8.36 0.18
C LEU A 305 -11.93 9.81 0.57
N LYS A 306 -10.67 10.21 0.69
CA LYS A 306 -10.30 11.63 0.88
C LYS A 306 -10.67 12.48 -0.33
N ASP A 307 -10.50 11.95 -1.53
CA ASP A 307 -10.91 12.62 -2.77
C ASP A 307 -12.45 12.69 -2.89
N THR A 308 -13.16 11.64 -2.48
CA THR A 308 -14.63 11.59 -2.50
C THR A 308 -15.29 12.43 -1.41
N PHE A 309 -14.70 12.50 -0.22
CA PHE A 309 -15.21 13.18 0.97
C PHE A 309 -14.20 14.22 1.49
N PRO A 310 -13.93 15.30 0.72
CA PRO A 310 -12.84 16.22 1.02
C PRO A 310 -13.02 17.01 2.33
N ASN A 311 -14.27 17.21 2.79
CA ASN A 311 -14.58 17.99 3.97
C ASN A 311 -14.67 17.17 5.26
N SER A 312 -14.45 15.85 5.17
CA SER A 312 -14.54 14.95 6.30
C SER A 312 -13.24 14.82 7.08
N THR A 313 -13.38 14.56 8.38
CA THR A 313 -12.26 14.19 9.26
C THR A 313 -12.12 12.67 9.31
N HIS A 314 -10.89 12.17 9.14
CA HIS A 314 -10.60 10.74 9.06
C HIS A 314 -10.04 10.21 10.38
N TYR A 315 -10.57 9.08 10.86
CA TYR A 315 -10.18 8.42 12.10
C TYR A 315 -9.89 6.94 11.84
N PHE A 316 -8.66 6.51 12.12
CA PHE A 316 -8.20 5.14 11.88
C PHE A 316 -8.12 4.37 13.20
N LEU A 317 -9.06 3.47 13.41
CA LEU A 317 -9.15 2.61 14.60
C LEU A 317 -8.33 1.35 14.35
N ALA A 318 -7.08 1.42 14.78
CA ALA A 318 -6.06 0.43 14.47
C ALA A 318 -6.06 -0.74 15.45
N ASP A 319 -5.77 -1.92 14.91
CA ASP A 319 -5.35 -3.06 15.71
C ASP A 319 -3.98 -2.75 16.34
N ASN A 320 -3.82 -3.06 17.63
CA ASN A 320 -2.65 -2.72 18.41
C ASN A 320 -1.93 -3.99 18.91
N ASP A 321 -1.14 -4.59 18.02
CA ASP A 321 -0.38 -5.81 18.26
C ASP A 321 0.89 -5.58 19.11
N ILE A 322 0.75 -5.12 20.36
CA ILE A 322 1.90 -4.76 21.23
C ILE A 322 2.86 -5.91 21.56
N TYR A 323 2.46 -7.17 21.32
CA TYR A 323 3.24 -8.37 21.60
C TYR A 323 3.91 -8.98 20.36
N LYS A 324 3.70 -8.40 19.16
CA LYS A 324 4.38 -8.82 17.93
C LYS A 324 5.60 -7.93 17.68
N ASP A 325 6.58 -8.45 16.95
CA ASP A 325 7.77 -7.68 16.53
C ASP A 325 7.41 -6.52 15.59
N GLU A 326 6.37 -6.70 14.77
CA GLU A 326 5.84 -5.69 13.84
C GLU A 326 4.36 -5.40 14.17
N ASN A 327 4.01 -4.12 14.32
CA ASN A 327 2.64 -3.68 14.59
C ASN A 327 2.02 -3.08 13.32
N VAL A 328 1.84 -3.94 12.31
CA VAL A 328 1.43 -3.56 10.95
C VAL A 328 0.10 -2.79 10.94
N GLY A 329 -0.84 -3.13 11.83
CA GLY A 329 -2.12 -2.43 11.97
C GLY A 329 -1.91 -0.95 12.33
N LEU A 330 -1.14 -0.68 13.39
CA LEU A 330 -0.80 0.68 13.82
C LEU A 330 0.05 1.43 12.77
N GLU A 331 1.03 0.76 12.16
CA GLU A 331 1.87 1.36 11.12
C GLU A 331 1.04 1.84 9.93
N LYS A 332 0.13 1.00 9.41
CA LYS A 332 -0.70 1.35 8.25
C LYS A 332 -1.79 2.36 8.58
N ALA A 333 -2.36 2.32 9.78
CA ALA A 333 -3.26 3.35 10.25
C ALA A 333 -2.56 4.71 10.36
N THR A 334 -1.30 4.73 10.80
CA THR A 334 -0.49 5.96 10.86
C THR A 334 -0.19 6.48 9.46
N GLU A 335 0.22 5.62 8.53
CA GLU A 335 0.43 5.99 7.12
C GLU A 335 -0.85 6.58 6.48
N ALA A 336 -2.02 5.99 6.76
CA ALA A 336 -3.31 6.49 6.27
C ALA A 336 -3.71 7.82 6.94
N ALA A 337 -3.43 8.00 8.23
CA ALA A 337 -3.65 9.26 8.94
C ALA A 337 -2.77 10.39 8.38
N GLU A 338 -1.49 10.13 8.13
CA GLU A 338 -0.59 11.09 7.49
C GLU A 338 -1.07 11.48 6.09
N LEU A 339 -1.50 10.50 5.28
CA LEU A 339 -2.03 10.71 3.93
C LEU A 339 -3.26 11.63 3.93
N THR A 340 -4.14 11.49 4.93
CA THR A 340 -5.46 12.15 4.95
C THR A 340 -5.52 13.36 5.89
N ALA A 341 -4.42 13.65 6.60
CA ALA A 341 -4.40 14.55 7.76
C ALA A 341 -5.45 14.15 8.83
N GLY A 342 -5.59 12.85 9.05
CA GLY A 342 -6.51 12.26 10.03
C GLY A 342 -5.85 11.91 11.36
N HIS A 343 -6.56 11.12 12.17
CA HIS A 343 -6.13 10.70 13.50
C HIS A 343 -6.12 9.19 13.65
N VAL A 344 -5.21 8.68 14.48
CA VAL A 344 -5.15 7.25 14.83
C VAL A 344 -5.70 7.04 16.24
N LEU A 345 -6.47 5.97 16.40
CA LEU A 345 -7.03 5.51 17.66
C LEU A 345 -6.66 4.05 17.87
N VAL A 346 -6.25 3.68 19.07
CA VAL A 346 -5.96 2.30 19.46
C VAL A 346 -6.74 1.93 20.72
N PRO A 347 -7.20 0.67 20.86
CA PRO A 347 -7.89 0.24 22.06
C PRO A 347 -6.92 0.23 23.26
N ALA A 348 -7.43 0.67 24.40
CA ALA A 348 -6.76 0.55 25.69
C ALA A 348 -7.48 -0.49 26.55
N PHE A 349 -6.77 -1.49 27.02
CA PHE A 349 -7.31 -2.55 27.88
C PHE A 349 -6.96 -2.28 29.34
N SER A 350 -7.93 -2.45 30.24
CA SER A 350 -7.72 -2.39 31.69
C SER A 350 -6.78 -3.48 32.19
N ASN A 351 -6.78 -4.64 31.53
CA ASN A 351 -5.89 -5.77 31.82
C ASN A 351 -5.35 -6.36 30.50
N PRO A 352 -4.31 -5.73 29.90
CA PRO A 352 -3.73 -6.17 28.64
C PRO A 352 -3.19 -7.61 28.72
N LYS A 353 -3.50 -8.40 27.69
CA LYS A 353 -3.04 -9.79 27.55
C LYS A 353 -2.73 -10.07 26.09
N GLU A 354 -1.88 -11.07 25.87
CA GLU A 354 -1.61 -11.56 24.52
C GLU A 354 -2.93 -11.97 23.84
N GLY A 355 -3.13 -11.51 22.61
CA GLY A 355 -4.34 -11.74 21.81
C GLY A 355 -5.46 -10.71 22.00
N LEU A 356 -5.30 -9.70 22.87
CA LEU A 356 -6.19 -8.54 22.93
C LEU A 356 -5.58 -7.39 22.14
N THR A 357 -6.11 -7.13 20.94
CA THR A 357 -5.45 -6.23 19.98
C THR A 357 -6.40 -5.20 19.39
N ASP A 358 -7.68 -5.53 19.25
CA ASP A 358 -8.64 -4.66 18.53
C ASP A 358 -9.83 -4.20 19.39
N TYR A 359 -10.67 -3.32 18.83
CA TYR A 359 -11.87 -2.82 19.53
C TYR A 359 -12.98 -3.87 19.69
N ASN A 360 -12.97 -4.97 18.92
CA ASN A 360 -13.88 -6.08 19.18
C ASN A 360 -13.42 -6.90 20.39
N ASP A 361 -12.11 -7.09 20.58
CA ASP A 361 -11.58 -7.70 21.79
C ASP A 361 -11.93 -6.85 23.02
N LEU A 362 -11.85 -5.51 22.90
CA LEU A 362 -12.28 -4.59 23.96
C LEU A 362 -13.79 -4.71 24.23
N HIS A 363 -14.60 -4.79 23.17
CA HIS A 363 -16.04 -5.04 23.29
C HIS A 363 -16.32 -6.34 24.04
N VAL A 364 -15.74 -7.46 23.61
CA VAL A 364 -16.01 -8.79 24.20
C VAL A 364 -15.50 -8.88 25.65
N SER A 365 -14.39 -8.23 25.97
CA SER A 365 -13.76 -8.34 27.30
C SER A 365 -14.27 -7.32 28.32
N GLU A 366 -14.56 -6.08 27.92
CA GLU A 366 -14.91 -4.97 28.81
C GLU A 366 -16.25 -4.31 28.49
N GLY A 367 -16.91 -4.72 27.41
CA GLY A 367 -18.23 -4.27 27.02
C GLY A 367 -18.25 -3.11 26.04
N LEU A 368 -19.38 -2.96 25.34
CA LEU A 368 -19.59 -1.96 24.30
C LEU A 368 -19.47 -0.52 24.82
N GLU A 369 -19.82 -0.27 26.09
CA GLU A 369 -19.66 1.04 26.72
C GLU A 369 -18.19 1.47 26.82
N GLN A 370 -17.24 0.56 27.00
CA GLN A 370 -15.83 0.92 27.01
C GLN A 370 -15.33 1.34 25.62
N VAL A 371 -15.80 0.66 24.57
CA VAL A 371 -15.55 1.07 23.18
C VAL A 371 -16.09 2.48 22.97
N ARG A 372 -17.35 2.74 23.36
CA ARG A 372 -17.99 4.05 23.22
C ARG A 372 -17.19 5.15 23.93
N LEU A 373 -16.83 4.94 25.18
CA LEU A 373 -16.08 5.93 25.99
C LEU A 373 -14.72 6.27 25.36
N GLN A 374 -13.99 5.28 24.87
CA GLN A 374 -12.69 5.51 24.26
C GLN A 374 -12.80 6.22 22.91
N VAL A 375 -13.71 5.78 22.04
CA VAL A 375 -13.84 6.31 20.68
C VAL A 375 -14.50 7.70 20.70
N GLU A 376 -15.67 7.86 21.31
CA GLU A 376 -16.32 9.18 21.40
C GLU A 376 -15.47 10.16 22.20
N GLY A 377 -14.83 9.70 23.28
CA GLY A 377 -13.94 10.54 24.10
C GLY A 377 -12.79 11.13 23.29
N ALA A 378 -12.12 10.29 22.49
CA ALA A 378 -11.01 10.73 21.67
C ALA A 378 -11.45 11.64 20.51
N ILE A 379 -12.52 11.28 19.78
CA ILE A 379 -13.09 12.11 18.71
C ILE A 379 -13.47 13.49 19.24
N ASN A 380 -14.16 13.55 20.39
CA ASN A 380 -14.56 14.82 20.99
C ASN A 380 -13.35 15.64 21.46
N GLN A 381 -12.28 15.01 21.93
CA GLN A 381 -11.06 15.71 22.30
C GLN A 381 -10.35 16.29 21.07
N MET A 382 -10.21 15.52 20.00
CA MET A 382 -9.56 15.93 18.76
C MET A 382 -10.33 17.07 18.07
N ASN A 383 -11.64 16.92 17.91
CA ASN A 383 -12.51 17.99 17.37
C ASN A 383 -12.44 19.29 18.17
N ARG A 384 -12.22 19.23 19.50
CA ARG A 384 -12.03 20.42 20.33
C ARG A 384 -10.70 21.09 20.09
N VAL A 385 -9.63 20.31 19.91
CA VAL A 385 -8.28 20.83 19.61
C VAL A 385 -8.27 21.51 18.23
N ASP A 386 -8.88 20.89 17.23
CA ASP A 386 -8.92 21.43 15.86
C ASP A 386 -9.73 22.71 15.73
N THR A 387 -10.69 22.93 16.64
CA THR A 387 -11.54 24.14 16.67
C THR A 387 -11.03 25.23 17.60
N MET A 388 -9.91 25.03 18.33
CA MET A 388 -9.33 26.09 19.15
C MET A 388 -8.71 27.19 18.27
N PRO A 389 -8.96 28.48 18.57
CA PRO A 389 -8.24 29.57 17.92
C PRO A 389 -6.74 29.42 18.18
N THR A 390 -5.94 29.36 17.10
CA THR A 390 -4.49 29.52 17.23
C THR A 390 -4.22 31.00 17.45
N ASP A 391 -4.00 31.40 18.71
CA ASP A 391 -3.56 32.75 19.04
C ASP A 391 -2.16 32.96 18.42
N ASN A 392 -2.12 33.58 17.25
CA ASN A 392 -0.93 34.20 16.72
C ASN A 392 -1.13 35.72 16.82
N PRO A 393 -0.70 36.38 17.91
CA PRO A 393 -0.62 37.83 17.90
C PRO A 393 0.51 38.19 16.95
N ASN A 394 0.09 38.60 15.76
CA ASN A 394 0.89 39.25 14.75
C ASN A 394 1.49 40.53 15.35
N ILE A 395 2.65 40.42 16.03
CA ILE A 395 3.43 41.60 16.41
C ILE A 395 4.15 42.07 15.15
N THR A 396 3.46 42.96 14.43
CA THR A 396 4.10 43.89 13.51
C THR A 396 3.94 45.29 14.08
N ASP A 397 5.08 45.98 14.15
CA ASP A 397 5.26 47.41 14.40
C ASP A 397 4.93 48.01 15.78
N VAL A 398 5.98 48.11 16.62
CA VAL A 398 6.36 49.44 17.15
C VAL A 398 7.87 49.57 17.37
N ASN A 399 8.48 50.39 16.52
CA ASN A 399 9.56 51.35 16.73
C ASN A 399 10.88 50.97 17.44
N HIS A 400 11.95 51.13 16.65
CA HIS A 400 13.28 51.56 17.10
C HIS A 400 13.22 52.81 18.00
N SER A 401 13.82 52.70 19.19
CA SER A 401 14.58 53.80 19.80
C SER A 401 15.61 53.26 20.78
N SER A 402 16.86 53.57 20.47
CA SER A 402 18.09 53.48 21.25
C SER A 402 17.92 53.84 22.74
N THR A 403 18.59 53.15 23.65
CA THR A 403 19.90 53.54 24.24
C THR A 403 20.21 52.74 25.52
N ASP A 404 21.45 52.27 25.56
CA ASP A 404 22.38 52.18 26.70
C ASP A 404 22.11 51.35 27.97
N SER A 405 23.02 50.37 28.13
CA SER A 405 23.99 50.22 29.25
C SER A 405 23.67 49.38 30.50
N ALA A 406 24.75 48.67 30.90
CA ALA A 406 25.06 47.91 32.11
C ALA A 406 24.46 46.49 32.23
N ALA A 407 25.18 45.37 32.01
CA ALA A 407 26.35 44.82 32.72
C ALA A 407 25.99 44.46 34.20
N VAL A 408 26.31 43.34 34.87
CA VAL A 408 27.34 42.28 34.87
C VAL A 408 26.69 41.15 35.72
N ALA A 409 26.80 39.84 35.49
CA ALA A 409 27.92 39.01 35.98
C ALA A 409 27.65 37.51 35.72
N ALA A 410 28.63 36.83 35.14
CA ALA A 410 28.97 35.44 35.45
C ALA A 410 30.31 35.45 36.22
N PRO A 411 30.64 34.40 36.99
CA PRO A 411 31.61 33.41 36.48
C PRO A 411 31.13 31.96 36.75
N GLU A 412 31.34 31.01 35.82
CA GLU A 412 32.48 30.06 35.77
C GLU A 412 32.62 29.21 37.05
N LYS A 413 32.90 27.90 37.08
CA LYS A 413 33.25 26.80 36.17
C LYS A 413 33.69 25.68 37.14
N ALA A 414 33.41 24.41 36.90
CA ALA A 414 34.36 23.30 37.14
C ALA A 414 33.74 21.97 36.72
N ALA A 415 34.53 21.19 36.01
CA ALA A 415 34.15 19.98 35.30
C ALA A 415 34.72 18.71 36.01
N PRO A 416 35.08 17.59 35.35
CA PRO A 416 34.40 16.29 35.46
C PRO A 416 35.33 15.13 35.90
N VAL A 417 34.83 14.04 36.48
CA VAL A 417 35.61 12.78 36.74
C VAL A 417 34.62 11.65 37.11
N ALA A 418 34.77 10.35 36.87
CA ALA A 418 35.35 9.48 35.83
C ALA A 418 34.95 8.01 36.17
N SER A 419 34.84 7.18 35.12
CA SER A 419 35.16 5.74 34.94
C SER A 419 35.10 4.65 36.05
N ALA A 420 34.28 3.61 35.73
CA ALA A 420 34.55 2.14 35.63
C ALA A 420 34.86 1.29 36.92
N PRO A 421 34.89 -0.08 36.92
CA PRO A 421 34.70 -1.09 35.83
C PRO A 421 33.93 -2.42 36.18
N ALA A 422 33.58 -3.16 35.10
CA ALA A 422 33.65 -4.63 34.77
C ALA A 422 33.32 -5.83 35.72
N ALA A 423 32.92 -6.94 35.03
CA ALA A 423 32.94 -8.41 35.36
C ALA A 423 31.64 -9.01 35.96
N ALA A 424 31.15 -10.23 35.65
CA ALA A 424 31.55 -11.37 34.81
C ALA A 424 30.33 -12.33 34.63
N GLU A 425 30.42 -13.26 33.67
CA GLU A 425 29.51 -14.40 33.41
C GLU A 425 29.32 -15.37 34.60
N PRO A 426 28.35 -16.30 34.53
CA PRO A 426 28.80 -17.69 34.30
C PRO A 426 27.93 -18.57 33.40
N GLU A 427 28.61 -19.62 32.92
CA GLU A 427 28.23 -20.76 32.11
C GLU A 427 27.07 -21.63 32.65
N GLU A 428 26.44 -22.25 31.65
CA GLU A 428 25.47 -23.32 31.65
C GLU A 428 26.09 -24.67 32.10
N THR A 429 25.44 -25.35 33.05
CA THR A 429 25.75 -26.76 33.39
C THR A 429 24.48 -27.60 33.36
N ALA A 430 24.39 -28.53 32.40
CA ALA A 430 23.53 -29.71 32.47
C ALA A 430 24.10 -30.73 33.47
N PRO A 431 23.27 -31.53 34.15
CA PRO A 431 23.29 -32.98 33.89
C PRO A 431 21.91 -33.66 34.06
N VAL A 432 21.49 -34.57 33.18
CA VAL A 432 21.70 -36.05 33.15
C VAL A 432 20.42 -36.81 33.50
N ALA A 433 20.19 -37.84 32.67
CA ALA A 433 19.14 -38.83 32.72
C ALA A 433 19.04 -39.63 34.03
N SER A 434 17.82 -40.06 34.35
CA SER A 434 17.60 -41.36 34.99
C SER A 434 16.14 -41.82 34.81
N ALA A 435 15.95 -42.85 33.98
CA ALA A 435 15.03 -43.96 34.31
C ALA A 435 15.81 -44.90 35.29
N PRO A 436 15.19 -45.82 36.08
CA PRO A 436 14.39 -46.94 35.55
C PRO A 436 13.27 -47.54 36.46
N ALA A 437 12.60 -48.55 35.88
CA ALA A 437 11.95 -49.75 36.49
C ALA A 437 10.68 -49.55 37.34
N ALA A 438 9.61 -50.34 37.23
CA ALA A 438 9.44 -51.70 36.72
C ALA A 438 8.08 -51.93 36.05
#